data_AF-A0A431Q3N8-F1
#
_entry.id   AF-A0A431Q3N8-F1
#
_cell.length_a   1.000
_cell.length_b   1.000
_cell.length_c   1.000
_cell.angle_alpha   90.00
_cell.angle_beta   90.00
_cell.angle_gamma   90.00
#
_symmetry.space_group_name_H-M   'P 1'
#
loop_
_entity.id
_entity.type
_entity.pdbx_description
1 polymer ?
#
loop_
_entity_poly.entity_id
_entity_poly.type
_entity_poly.pdbx_seq_one_letter_code
_entity_poly.pdbx_strand_id
1 'polypeptide(L)'
;AANVASLSAHRAIDQTNSAVETWQALLGDGSVRRLAITNKELDDLFQRTGNAAAIARPQAGDPDASFVDVYVALASVPTIGRSLLGDAEYDRLRQDLKPGQQAILVAGDGPYSFRGSGYVRGGIFDRIELIQSEGSIRFRDRNYRRLGAVAAEGAPDFPEIGVFVTPDGSNLDPGAPWRFQLLVQRATGALDKAFVTTGLDYSTPDKFLTAPVSPPTVVAPAAAAPTSDAVEPAAADNEPPLWQRMWQARMFDIAIMLVAIGVLTGIFFFQDFLVKWPRAYERVRLGYLAFTLLWLGWYEHAQLSVVNILTFFNSLRGDFRWDYFLRDPLIFILWSAIAAALLFWGRGAYCGWLCPFGALQEWTNKLARWAHIPQVRVPFWLNQRLWPFKYIIFLALFGLSFGSLGLAEEMAEVEPFKTAIILHFAREWWFVLFAVGCLAPGLFIERFYCRYLCPLGGALAIPARVRMFDWLKRYKECGSPCQRCANDCPVQAIHPEGMINPNECIQCLNCQVLYHDDQRCPVMIQKRIKREKFLALQSPSMLPEPKRKPRVLVTVNGREPSVERKPAASQAVSTEGENQ
;
A
#
# COMPACT_ATOMS: atom_id res chain seq x y z
N ALA A 1 -37.88 -22.71 -21.02
CA ALA A 1 -37.78 -22.84 -19.55
C ALA A 1 -36.76 -21.80 -19.08
N ALA A 2 -37.16 -20.92 -18.17
CA ALA A 2 -36.37 -19.78 -17.72
C ALA A 2 -35.04 -20.22 -17.09
N ASN A 3 -33.92 -19.68 -17.56
CA ASN A 3 -32.67 -19.69 -16.80
C ASN A 3 -32.67 -18.44 -15.92
N VAL A 4 -33.17 -18.63 -14.71
CA VAL A 4 -32.94 -17.73 -13.58
C VAL A 4 -31.46 -17.82 -13.26
N ALA A 5 -30.68 -16.79 -13.62
CA ALA A 5 -29.38 -16.59 -13.01
C ALA A 5 -29.62 -16.18 -11.55
N SER A 6 -29.65 -17.17 -10.66
CA SER A 6 -29.74 -16.95 -9.23
C SER A 6 -28.49 -16.22 -8.77
N LEU A 7 -28.66 -14.97 -8.30
CA LEU A 7 -27.75 -14.41 -7.29
C LEU A 7 -27.62 -15.46 -6.19
N SER A 8 -26.41 -15.94 -5.91
CA SER A 8 -26.16 -16.85 -4.79
C SER A 8 -26.52 -16.12 -3.50
N ALA A 9 -27.73 -16.35 -3.00
CA ALA A 9 -28.11 -15.97 -1.66
C ALA A 9 -27.08 -16.58 -0.69
N HIS A 10 -26.49 -15.78 0.20
CA HIS A 10 -25.61 -16.31 1.25
C HIS A 10 -26.40 -17.34 2.06
N ARG A 11 -26.03 -18.63 1.93
CA ARG A 11 -26.61 -19.73 2.69
C ARG A 11 -25.62 -20.09 3.80
N ALA A 12 -26.06 -20.01 5.06
CA ALA A 12 -25.23 -20.39 6.20
C ALA A 12 -25.26 -21.92 6.39
N ILE A 13 -24.29 -22.46 7.13
CA ILE A 13 -24.32 -23.86 7.58
C ILE A 13 -25.49 -24.03 8.54
N ASP A 14 -26.33 -25.04 8.29
CA ASP A 14 -27.33 -25.48 9.25
C ASP A 14 -26.64 -26.18 10.43
N GLN A 15 -26.73 -25.55 11.60
CA GLN A 15 -26.12 -26.05 12.84
C GLN A 15 -27.01 -27.04 13.60
N THR A 16 -28.25 -27.29 13.13
CA THR A 16 -29.24 -28.09 13.86
C THR A 16 -29.13 -29.58 13.55
N ASN A 17 -28.75 -29.94 12.33
CA ASN A 17 -28.52 -31.32 11.94
C ASN A 17 -27.10 -31.76 12.31
N SER A 18 -26.98 -32.87 13.02
CA SER A 18 -25.71 -33.39 13.53
C SER A 18 -25.64 -34.92 13.53
N ALA A 19 -26.46 -35.58 12.71
CA ALA A 19 -26.40 -37.03 12.55
C ALA A 19 -25.04 -37.49 12.00
N VAL A 20 -24.54 -38.63 12.46
CA VAL A 20 -23.28 -39.22 11.99
C VAL A 20 -23.56 -40.09 10.77
N GLU A 21 -22.71 -39.99 9.75
CA GLU A 21 -22.80 -40.75 8.50
C GLU A 21 -21.54 -41.61 8.27
N THR A 22 -21.69 -42.71 7.53
CA THR A 22 -20.57 -43.60 7.15
C THR A 22 -19.66 -42.95 6.11
N TRP A 23 -18.41 -43.42 6.00
CA TRP A 23 -17.46 -42.91 5.00
C TRP A 23 -17.99 -43.00 3.56
N GLN A 24 -18.65 -44.10 3.22
CA GLN A 24 -19.23 -44.31 1.89
C GLN A 24 -20.37 -43.33 1.60
N ALA A 25 -21.19 -42.99 2.61
CA ALA A 25 -22.26 -42.01 2.46
C ALA A 25 -21.69 -40.60 2.21
N LEU A 26 -20.67 -40.21 2.98
CA LEU A 26 -19.99 -38.91 2.84
C LEU A 26 -19.24 -38.76 1.51
N LEU A 27 -18.70 -39.85 0.95
CA LEU A 27 -18.13 -39.83 -0.40
C LEU A 27 -19.21 -39.73 -1.47
N GLY A 28 -20.33 -40.45 -1.28
CA GLY A 28 -21.41 -40.54 -2.26
C GLY A 28 -22.20 -39.24 -2.43
N ASP A 29 -22.36 -38.47 -1.35
CA ASP A 29 -23.11 -37.21 -1.35
C ASP A 29 -22.26 -35.96 -1.62
N GLY A 30 -20.94 -36.14 -1.76
CA GLY A 30 -19.98 -35.06 -2.01
C GLY A 30 -19.52 -34.30 -0.78
N SER A 31 -19.84 -34.74 0.44
CA SER A 31 -19.32 -34.20 1.70
C SER A 31 -17.81 -34.40 1.85
N VAL A 32 -17.30 -35.51 1.32
CA VAL A 32 -15.88 -35.78 1.15
C VAL A 32 -15.61 -35.86 -0.34
N ARG A 33 -14.65 -35.06 -0.82
CA ARG A 33 -14.24 -35.03 -2.23
C ARG A 33 -12.82 -35.55 -2.37
N ARG A 34 -12.59 -36.35 -3.41
CA ARG A 34 -11.30 -37.00 -3.70
C ARG A 34 -10.60 -36.35 -4.88
N LEU A 35 -9.31 -36.10 -4.75
CA LEU A 35 -8.37 -35.70 -5.80
C LEU A 35 -7.33 -36.80 -5.93
N ALA A 36 -7.45 -37.62 -6.97
CA ALA A 36 -6.48 -38.67 -7.29
C ALA A 36 -5.69 -38.27 -8.53
N ILE A 37 -4.37 -38.43 -8.50
CA ILE A 37 -3.47 -38.14 -9.61
C ILE A 37 -2.50 -39.30 -9.76
N THR A 38 -2.40 -39.81 -10.98
CA THR A 38 -1.44 -40.84 -11.38
C THR A 38 -0.10 -40.24 -11.82
N ASN A 39 0.96 -41.06 -11.88
CA ASN A 39 2.25 -40.64 -12.42
C ASN A 39 2.13 -40.09 -13.85
N LYS A 40 1.31 -40.74 -14.68
CA LYS A 40 1.03 -40.31 -16.06
C LYS A 40 0.37 -38.94 -16.13
N GLU A 41 -0.71 -38.72 -15.36
CA GLU A 41 -1.42 -37.43 -15.33
C GLU A 41 -0.50 -36.31 -14.83
N LEU A 42 0.39 -36.62 -13.88
CA LEU A 42 1.40 -35.67 -13.43
C LEU A 42 2.37 -35.29 -14.55
N ASP A 43 2.87 -36.28 -15.31
CA ASP A 43 3.75 -36.03 -16.45
C ASP A 43 3.06 -35.19 -17.52
N ASP A 44 1.79 -35.48 -17.82
CA ASP A 44 0.98 -34.69 -18.76
C ASP A 44 0.80 -33.23 -18.28
N LEU A 45 0.59 -33.01 -16.99
CA LEU A 45 0.53 -31.66 -16.41
C LEU A 45 1.84 -30.89 -16.63
N PHE A 46 2.99 -31.53 -16.41
CA PHE A 46 4.30 -30.91 -16.66
C PHE A 46 4.58 -30.70 -18.15
N GLN A 47 4.12 -31.59 -19.05
CA GLN A 47 4.23 -31.38 -20.49
C GLN A 47 3.49 -30.11 -20.93
N ARG A 48 2.29 -29.86 -20.39
CA ARG A 48 1.50 -28.65 -20.69
C ARG A 48 2.18 -27.35 -20.26
N THR A 49 3.12 -27.40 -19.30
CA THR A 49 3.87 -26.19 -18.89
C THR A 49 4.92 -25.75 -19.91
N GLY A 50 5.34 -26.62 -20.84
CA GLY A 50 6.43 -26.35 -21.78
C GLY A 50 7.82 -26.27 -21.15
N ASN A 51 7.98 -26.61 -19.86
CA ASN A 51 9.27 -26.56 -19.19
C ASN A 51 10.16 -27.76 -19.59
N ALA A 52 11.11 -27.54 -20.51
CA ALA A 52 11.98 -28.57 -21.05
C ALA A 52 12.76 -29.37 -19.99
N ALA A 53 13.19 -28.73 -18.90
CA ALA A 53 13.95 -29.39 -17.83
C ALA A 53 13.07 -30.32 -16.97
N ALA A 54 11.79 -29.97 -16.79
CA ALA A 54 10.81 -30.81 -16.09
C ALA A 54 10.32 -31.97 -16.96
N ILE A 55 10.17 -31.74 -18.26
CA ILE A 55 9.78 -32.75 -19.25
C ILE A 55 10.87 -33.81 -19.40
N ALA A 56 12.15 -33.42 -19.36
CA ALA A 56 13.28 -34.33 -19.41
C ALA A 56 13.41 -35.26 -18.18
N ARG A 57 12.57 -35.07 -17.14
CA ARG A 57 12.59 -35.85 -15.89
C ARG A 57 11.18 -36.30 -15.51
N PRO A 58 10.61 -37.28 -16.21
CA PRO A 58 9.30 -37.83 -15.87
C PRO A 58 9.31 -38.51 -14.49
N GLN A 59 8.13 -38.67 -13.90
CA GLN A 59 7.99 -39.33 -12.61
C GLN A 59 8.37 -40.82 -12.75
N ALA A 60 9.27 -41.30 -11.88
CA ALA A 60 9.74 -42.68 -11.95
C ALA A 60 8.68 -43.66 -11.38
N GLY A 61 8.50 -44.80 -12.06
CA GLY A 61 7.59 -45.87 -11.64
C GLY A 61 6.61 -46.27 -12.73
N ASP A 62 5.59 -47.04 -12.35
CA ASP A 62 4.47 -47.38 -13.21
C ASP A 62 3.65 -46.11 -13.53
N PRO A 63 3.37 -45.80 -14.82
CA PRO A 63 2.54 -44.65 -15.21
C PRO A 63 1.16 -44.62 -14.55
N ASP A 64 0.57 -45.79 -14.30
CA ASP A 64 -0.79 -45.91 -13.73
C ASP A 64 -0.78 -45.96 -12.19
N ALA A 65 0.40 -45.94 -11.55
CA ALA A 65 0.49 -45.89 -10.11
C ALA A 65 0.03 -44.52 -9.56
N SER A 66 -0.60 -44.56 -8.38
CA SER A 66 -1.05 -43.38 -7.65
C SER A 66 0.16 -42.55 -7.20
N PHE A 67 0.20 -41.28 -7.61
CA PHE A 67 1.19 -40.32 -7.17
C PHE A 67 0.75 -39.59 -5.90
N VAL A 68 -0.52 -39.17 -5.88
CA VAL A 68 -1.14 -38.51 -4.72
C VAL A 68 -2.64 -38.74 -4.76
N ASP A 69 -3.21 -39.05 -3.60
CA ASP A 69 -4.63 -39.21 -3.40
C ASP A 69 -5.07 -38.41 -2.17
N VAL A 70 -5.83 -37.35 -2.37
CA VAL A 70 -6.19 -36.39 -1.32
C VAL A 70 -7.69 -36.29 -1.18
N TYR A 71 -8.16 -36.45 0.04
CA TYR A 71 -9.55 -36.34 0.44
C TYR A 71 -9.74 -35.05 1.23
N VAL A 72 -10.73 -34.25 0.83
CA VAL A 72 -11.02 -32.95 1.43
C VAL A 72 -12.48 -32.87 1.83
N ALA A 73 -12.74 -32.36 3.03
CA ALA A 73 -14.09 -32.18 3.57
C ALA A 73 -14.21 -30.93 4.44
N LEU A 74 -15.38 -30.28 4.44
CA LEU A 74 -15.65 -29.12 5.30
C LEU A 74 -16.06 -29.57 6.72
N ALA A 75 -15.08 -29.72 7.59
CA ALA A 75 -15.25 -30.20 8.96
C ALA A 75 -16.04 -29.24 9.89
N SER A 76 -16.28 -27.99 9.46
CA SER A 76 -17.17 -27.06 10.17
C SER A 76 -18.63 -27.55 10.22
N VAL A 77 -19.08 -28.29 9.21
CA VAL A 77 -20.46 -28.79 9.13
C VAL A 77 -20.65 -29.86 10.20
N PRO A 78 -21.65 -29.77 11.10
CA PRO A 78 -21.74 -30.68 12.25
C PRO A 78 -21.81 -32.15 11.89
N THR A 79 -22.63 -32.54 10.92
CA THR A 79 -22.69 -33.93 10.41
C THR A 79 -21.33 -34.40 9.90
N ILE A 80 -20.66 -33.61 9.04
CA ILE A 80 -19.36 -33.97 8.44
C ILE A 80 -18.28 -34.05 9.52
N GLY A 81 -18.19 -33.02 10.37
CA GLY A 81 -17.20 -32.90 11.43
C GLY A 81 -17.32 -34.02 12.47
N ARG A 82 -18.53 -34.31 12.98
CA ARG A 82 -18.74 -35.41 13.94
C ARG A 82 -18.43 -36.77 13.32
N SER A 83 -18.82 -36.98 12.06
CA SER A 83 -18.56 -38.23 11.37
C SER A 83 -17.06 -38.47 11.14
N LEU A 84 -16.30 -37.45 10.74
CA LEU A 84 -14.90 -37.60 10.38
C LEU A 84 -13.94 -37.50 11.59
N LEU A 85 -14.23 -36.63 12.55
CA LEU A 85 -13.35 -36.36 13.70
C LEU A 85 -13.74 -37.18 14.94
N GLY A 86 -15.00 -37.63 15.02
CA GLY A 86 -15.61 -38.15 16.24
C GLY A 86 -16.09 -37.03 17.17
N ASP A 87 -17.03 -37.36 18.05
CA ASP A 87 -17.72 -36.38 18.91
C ASP A 87 -16.75 -35.55 19.77
N ALA A 88 -15.82 -36.21 20.45
CA ALA A 88 -14.88 -35.54 21.37
C ALA A 88 -13.95 -34.54 20.65
N GLU A 89 -13.49 -34.88 19.44
CA GLU A 89 -12.55 -34.03 18.70
C GLU A 89 -13.28 -32.92 17.93
N TYR A 90 -14.52 -33.19 17.47
CA TYR A 90 -15.40 -32.16 16.92
C TYR A 90 -15.81 -31.12 17.97
N ASP A 91 -16.14 -31.54 19.19
CA ASP A 91 -16.49 -30.62 20.28
C ASP A 91 -15.33 -29.69 20.63
N ARG A 92 -14.09 -30.21 20.64
CA ARG A 92 -12.88 -29.38 20.79
C ARG A 92 -12.72 -28.39 19.63
N LEU A 93 -12.84 -28.87 18.39
CA LEU A 93 -12.76 -28.02 17.21
C LEU A 93 -13.77 -26.87 17.28
N ARG A 94 -15.01 -27.16 17.68
CA ARG A 94 -16.07 -26.16 17.82
C ARG A 94 -15.79 -25.13 18.91
N GLN A 95 -15.16 -25.53 20.02
CA GLN A 95 -14.74 -24.62 21.08
C GLN A 95 -13.59 -23.70 20.63
N ASP A 96 -12.71 -24.20 19.77
CA ASP A 96 -11.54 -23.46 19.27
C ASP A 96 -11.88 -22.51 18.11
N LEU A 97 -12.95 -22.79 17.35
CA LEU A 97 -13.37 -21.98 16.21
C LEU A 97 -13.96 -20.63 16.65
N LYS A 98 -13.35 -19.54 16.18
CA LYS A 98 -13.90 -18.18 16.37
C LYS A 98 -15.05 -17.93 15.39
N PRO A 99 -15.92 -16.94 15.67
CA PRO A 99 -16.99 -16.56 14.75
C PRO A 99 -16.45 -16.27 13.34
N GLY A 100 -17.03 -16.93 12.33
CA GLY A 100 -16.65 -16.78 10.92
C GLY A 100 -15.51 -17.67 10.44
N GLN A 101 -14.77 -18.33 11.34
CA GLN A 101 -13.75 -19.31 10.93
C GLN A 101 -14.38 -20.61 10.45
N GLN A 102 -13.72 -21.23 9.50
CA GLN A 102 -14.06 -22.55 9.00
C GLN A 102 -12.91 -23.53 9.25
N ALA A 103 -13.24 -24.81 9.31
CA ALA A 103 -12.29 -25.90 9.41
C ALA A 103 -12.50 -26.88 8.27
N ILE A 104 -11.40 -27.29 7.64
CA ILE A 104 -11.39 -28.37 6.66
C ILE A 104 -10.57 -29.54 7.17
N LEU A 105 -10.97 -30.75 6.80
CA LEU A 105 -10.16 -31.94 6.95
C LEU A 105 -9.49 -32.24 5.62
N VAL A 106 -8.20 -32.57 5.68
CA VAL A 106 -7.41 -33.06 4.55
C VAL A 106 -6.78 -34.39 4.97
N ALA A 107 -7.07 -35.46 4.23
CA ALA A 107 -6.44 -36.76 4.39
C ALA A 107 -5.72 -37.12 3.09
N GLY A 108 -4.48 -37.57 3.17
CA GLY A 108 -3.63 -37.87 2.04
C GLY A 108 -3.12 -39.30 2.09
N ASP A 109 -3.07 -39.92 0.92
CA ASP A 109 -2.41 -41.19 0.64
C ASP A 109 -1.52 -41.08 -0.60
N GLY A 110 -0.52 -41.96 -0.69
CA GLY A 110 0.45 -42.00 -1.78
C GLY A 110 1.83 -41.38 -1.44
N PRO A 111 2.78 -41.47 -2.39
CA PRO A 111 4.17 -41.07 -2.17
C PRO A 111 4.39 -39.56 -2.02
N TYR A 112 3.46 -38.72 -2.50
CA TYR A 112 3.59 -37.27 -2.43
C TYR A 112 2.73 -36.67 -1.31
N SER A 113 3.39 -36.10 -0.29
CA SER A 113 2.69 -35.52 0.86
C SER A 113 2.11 -34.13 0.59
N PHE A 114 0.89 -33.85 1.08
CA PHE A 114 0.31 -32.51 1.03
C PHE A 114 0.93 -31.55 2.06
N ARG A 115 1.64 -32.06 3.08
CA ARG A 115 2.17 -31.23 4.19
C ARG A 115 3.38 -30.38 3.81
N GLY A 116 4.08 -30.72 2.73
CA GLY A 116 5.25 -29.94 2.32
C GLY A 116 6.58 -30.48 2.80
N SER A 117 7.66 -29.91 2.25
CA SER A 117 9.03 -30.11 2.77
C SER A 117 9.42 -29.07 3.83
N GLY A 118 8.61 -28.02 3.99
CA GLY A 118 8.82 -26.92 4.95
C GLY A 118 8.04 -27.05 6.26
N TYR A 119 7.47 -28.21 6.57
CA TYR A 119 6.73 -28.44 7.82
C TYR A 119 7.69 -28.47 9.02
N VAL A 120 7.96 -27.29 9.57
CA VAL A 120 8.67 -27.03 10.83
C VAL A 120 7.80 -26.13 11.71
N ARG A 121 8.01 -26.16 13.04
CA ARG A 121 7.31 -25.24 13.96
C ARG A 121 7.55 -23.79 13.51
N GLY A 122 6.48 -23.03 13.28
CA GLY A 122 6.46 -21.68 12.72
C GLY A 122 6.32 -21.60 11.18
N GLY A 123 6.32 -22.74 10.48
CA GLY A 123 6.30 -22.82 9.02
C GLY A 123 4.93 -22.60 8.37
N ILE A 124 4.96 -22.42 7.04
CA ILE A 124 3.77 -22.40 6.17
C ILE A 124 3.56 -23.77 5.54
N PHE A 125 2.31 -24.13 5.26
CA PHE A 125 2.02 -25.22 4.36
C PHE A 125 2.17 -24.71 2.92
N ASP A 126 3.30 -25.03 2.30
CA ASP A 126 3.71 -24.53 0.98
C ASP A 126 3.03 -25.24 -0.20
N ARG A 127 2.39 -26.39 0.06
CA ARG A 127 1.76 -27.22 -0.98
C ARG A 127 0.25 -27.08 -1.07
N ILE A 128 -0.43 -26.52 -0.08
CA ILE A 128 -1.90 -26.44 -0.07
C ILE A 128 -2.39 -25.00 0.06
N GLU A 129 -3.41 -24.68 -0.70
CA GLU A 129 -4.09 -23.38 -0.68
C GLU A 129 -5.57 -23.58 -0.98
N LEU A 130 -6.45 -22.83 -0.33
CA LEU A 130 -7.86 -22.75 -0.74
C LEU A 130 -8.06 -21.51 -1.59
N ILE A 131 -8.76 -21.65 -2.69
CA ILE A 131 -9.21 -20.54 -3.53
C ILE A 131 -10.73 -20.45 -3.40
N GLN A 132 -11.24 -19.28 -3.07
CA GLN A 132 -12.67 -19.01 -3.16
C GLN A 132 -12.88 -17.62 -3.73
N SER A 133 -13.64 -17.52 -4.83
CA SER A 133 -13.75 -16.31 -5.64
C SER A 133 -12.36 -15.81 -6.10
N GLU A 134 -11.95 -14.62 -5.65
CA GLU A 134 -10.63 -14.01 -5.92
C GLU A 134 -9.69 -14.08 -4.70
N GLY A 135 -10.13 -14.69 -3.60
CA GLY A 135 -9.35 -14.81 -2.36
C GLY A 135 -8.60 -16.13 -2.29
N SER A 136 -7.38 -16.09 -1.73
CA SER A 136 -6.61 -17.30 -1.43
C SER A 136 -6.31 -17.41 0.07
N ILE A 137 -6.47 -18.62 0.61
CA ILE A 137 -6.29 -18.92 2.02
C ILE A 137 -5.14 -19.91 2.15
N ARG A 138 -4.07 -19.46 2.81
CA ARG A 138 -2.89 -20.26 3.12
C ARG A 138 -2.84 -20.61 4.60
N PHE A 139 -2.33 -21.79 4.90
CA PHE A 139 -2.25 -22.31 6.26
C PHE A 139 -0.84 -22.23 6.82
N ARG A 140 -0.75 -22.03 8.14
CA ARG A 140 0.48 -22.14 8.93
C ARG A 140 0.36 -23.27 9.94
N ASP A 141 1.48 -23.62 10.56
CA ASP A 141 1.52 -24.62 11.63
C ASP A 141 0.47 -24.40 12.75
N ARG A 142 0.24 -23.14 13.16
CA ARG A 142 -0.77 -22.76 14.17
C ARG A 142 -2.22 -23.04 13.74
N ASN A 143 -2.46 -23.16 12.43
CA ASN A 143 -3.77 -23.44 11.85
C ASN A 143 -4.02 -24.94 11.71
N TYR A 144 -3.05 -25.78 12.05
CA TYR A 144 -3.06 -27.20 11.74
C TYR A 144 -3.07 -28.06 13.00
N ARG A 145 -3.92 -29.08 13.00
CA ARG A 145 -3.92 -30.16 13.99
C ARG A 145 -3.78 -31.49 13.29
N ARG A 146 -2.87 -32.33 13.77
CA ARG A 146 -2.74 -33.71 13.29
C ARG A 146 -3.88 -34.55 13.87
N LEU A 147 -4.56 -35.31 13.01
CA LEU A 147 -5.51 -36.35 13.43
C LEU A 147 -4.88 -37.72 13.25
N GLY A 148 -5.19 -38.66 14.15
CA GLY A 148 -4.64 -40.02 14.13
C GLY A 148 -5.33 -40.95 13.14
N ALA A 149 -6.66 -40.88 13.07
CA ALA A 149 -7.51 -41.69 12.19
C ALA A 149 -8.81 -40.93 11.88
N VAL A 150 -9.47 -41.27 10.78
CA VAL A 150 -10.83 -40.80 10.47
C VAL A 150 -11.82 -41.68 11.22
N ALA A 151 -12.76 -41.07 11.95
CA ALA A 151 -13.69 -41.81 12.81
C ALA A 151 -14.87 -42.48 12.07
N ALA A 152 -15.14 -42.04 10.83
CA ALA A 152 -16.29 -42.52 10.06
C ALA A 152 -16.18 -44.02 9.78
N GLU A 153 -17.27 -44.75 10.00
CA GLU A 153 -17.31 -46.20 9.75
C GLU A 153 -17.01 -46.51 8.27
N GLY A 154 -16.06 -47.42 8.05
CA GLY A 154 -15.59 -47.80 6.71
C GLY A 154 -14.55 -46.87 6.09
N ALA A 155 -14.02 -45.88 6.85
CA ALA A 155 -12.90 -45.06 6.38
C ALA A 155 -11.60 -45.88 6.28
N PRO A 156 -10.81 -45.70 5.20
CA PRO A 156 -9.50 -46.32 5.09
C PRO A 156 -8.48 -45.66 6.03
N ASP A 157 -7.40 -46.38 6.32
CA ASP A 157 -6.28 -45.85 7.10
C ASP A 157 -5.42 -44.93 6.24
N PHE A 158 -5.35 -43.65 6.62
CA PHE A 158 -4.54 -42.65 5.92
C PHE A 158 -3.22 -42.37 6.65
N PRO A 159 -2.07 -42.35 5.95
CA PRO A 159 -0.78 -42.07 6.56
C PRO A 159 -0.66 -40.61 7.06
N GLU A 160 -1.35 -39.68 6.41
CA GLU A 160 -1.38 -38.28 6.80
C GLU A 160 -2.78 -37.69 6.84
N ILE A 161 -3.25 -37.33 8.05
CA ILE A 161 -4.52 -36.65 8.26
C ILE A 161 -4.28 -35.33 9.00
N GLY A 162 -4.98 -34.29 8.58
CA GLY A 162 -4.87 -32.94 9.11
C GLY A 162 -6.20 -32.22 9.17
N VAL A 163 -6.45 -31.51 10.26
CA VAL A 163 -7.51 -30.51 10.36
C VAL A 163 -6.88 -29.13 10.23
N PHE A 164 -7.39 -28.33 9.31
CA PHE A 164 -6.92 -26.98 9.02
C PHE A 164 -8.01 -25.97 9.32
N VAL A 165 -7.73 -25.06 10.25
CA VAL A 165 -8.61 -23.95 10.61
C VAL A 165 -8.20 -22.70 9.84
N THR A 166 -9.13 -22.07 9.14
CA THR A 166 -8.88 -20.84 8.38
C THR A 166 -8.32 -19.74 9.30
N PRO A 167 -7.26 -19.00 8.89
CA PRO A 167 -6.67 -17.91 9.68
C PRO A 167 -7.67 -16.84 10.15
N ASP A 168 -7.32 -16.12 11.21
CA ASP A 168 -8.12 -14.97 11.66
C ASP A 168 -8.23 -13.93 10.53
N GLY A 169 -9.46 -13.51 10.20
CA GLY A 169 -9.72 -12.52 9.15
C GLY A 169 -9.79 -13.06 7.72
N SER A 170 -9.59 -14.37 7.48
CA SER A 170 -9.95 -14.98 6.19
C SER A 170 -11.43 -15.39 6.21
N ASN A 171 -12.19 -14.94 5.21
CA ASN A 171 -13.60 -15.28 5.05
C ASN A 171 -13.75 -16.40 4.02
N LEU A 172 -13.87 -17.65 4.49
CA LEU A 172 -14.35 -18.76 3.66
C LEU A 172 -15.88 -18.85 3.84
N ASP A 173 -16.65 -18.56 2.79
CA ASP A 173 -18.11 -18.72 2.78
C ASP A 173 -18.44 -20.21 2.55
N PRO A 174 -18.97 -20.93 3.56
CA PRO A 174 -19.29 -22.34 3.40
C PRO A 174 -20.47 -22.62 2.45
N GLY A 175 -21.29 -21.61 2.14
CA GLY A 175 -22.42 -21.72 1.22
C GLY A 175 -22.07 -21.51 -0.25
N ALA A 176 -20.84 -21.09 -0.55
CA ALA A 176 -20.34 -20.86 -1.90
C ALA A 176 -19.30 -21.92 -2.30
N PRO A 177 -19.17 -22.26 -3.60
CA PRO A 177 -18.15 -23.19 -4.05
C PRO A 177 -16.74 -22.62 -3.81
N TRP A 178 -15.80 -23.49 -3.46
CA TRP A 178 -14.39 -23.18 -3.26
C TRP A 178 -13.52 -24.29 -3.82
N ARG A 179 -12.27 -24.00 -4.13
CA ARG A 179 -11.34 -24.93 -4.75
C ARG A 179 -10.17 -25.21 -3.81
N PHE A 180 -9.92 -26.49 -3.54
CA PHE A 180 -8.68 -26.95 -2.93
C PHE A 180 -7.60 -27.01 -4.01
N GLN A 181 -6.46 -26.38 -3.78
CA GLN A 181 -5.33 -26.39 -4.70
C GLN A 181 -4.12 -27.06 -4.05
N LEU A 182 -3.53 -28.01 -4.77
CA LEU A 182 -2.30 -28.70 -4.44
C LEU A 182 -1.19 -28.27 -5.40
N LEU A 183 -0.08 -27.78 -4.84
CA LEU A 183 1.14 -27.45 -5.57
C LEU A 183 2.06 -28.67 -5.60
N VAL A 184 2.33 -29.17 -6.81
CA VAL A 184 3.24 -30.30 -7.03
C VAL A 184 4.58 -29.78 -7.54
N GLN A 185 5.66 -30.15 -6.84
CA GLN A 185 7.02 -29.80 -7.22
C GLN A 185 7.75 -30.97 -7.89
N ARG A 186 8.59 -30.67 -8.88
CA ARG A 186 9.48 -31.62 -9.56
C ARG A 186 10.91 -31.06 -9.59
N ALA A 187 11.88 -31.83 -9.12
CA ALA A 187 13.29 -31.41 -9.11
C ALA A 187 13.89 -31.46 -10.53
N THR A 188 14.28 -30.30 -11.06
CA THR A 188 14.87 -30.13 -12.41
C THR A 188 16.39 -29.93 -12.37
N GLY A 189 16.96 -29.69 -11.19
CA GLY A 189 18.41 -29.56 -10.95
C GLY A 189 18.79 -29.93 -9.51
N ALA A 190 20.03 -29.63 -9.11
CA ALA A 190 20.47 -29.79 -7.72
C ALA A 190 19.79 -28.78 -6.77
N LEU A 191 19.45 -27.59 -7.29
CA LEU A 191 18.74 -26.53 -6.56
C LEU A 191 17.44 -26.10 -7.26
N ASP A 192 17.26 -26.49 -8.53
CA ASP A 192 16.13 -26.05 -9.35
C ASP A 192 14.93 -26.98 -9.23
N LYS A 193 13.74 -26.38 -9.16
CA LYS A 193 12.45 -27.08 -9.11
C LYS A 193 11.46 -26.44 -10.06
N ALA A 194 10.68 -27.26 -10.74
CA ALA A 194 9.50 -26.85 -11.49
C ALA A 194 8.24 -27.13 -10.67
N PHE A 195 7.20 -26.35 -10.89
CA PHE A 195 5.94 -26.46 -10.15
C PHE A 195 4.75 -26.54 -11.10
N VAL A 196 3.78 -27.37 -10.75
CA VAL A 196 2.45 -27.40 -11.36
C VAL A 196 1.41 -27.32 -10.27
N THR A 197 0.24 -26.77 -10.60
CA THR A 197 -0.89 -26.77 -9.68
C THR A 197 -1.99 -27.67 -10.21
N THR A 198 -2.59 -28.39 -9.29
CA THR A 198 -3.75 -29.25 -9.51
C THR A 198 -4.74 -28.99 -8.38
N GLY A 199 -6.00 -29.35 -8.54
CA GLY A 199 -6.98 -29.01 -7.52
C GLY A 199 -8.34 -29.63 -7.75
N LEU A 200 -9.18 -29.46 -6.75
CA LEU A 200 -10.50 -30.05 -6.65
C LEU A 200 -11.51 -28.99 -6.25
N ASP A 201 -12.55 -28.84 -7.05
CA ASP A 201 -13.66 -27.96 -6.71
C ASP A 201 -14.58 -28.65 -5.69
N TYR A 202 -14.92 -27.93 -4.63
CA TYR A 202 -15.76 -28.37 -3.52
C TYR A 202 -16.99 -27.45 -3.42
N SER A 203 -18.16 -28.06 -3.34
CA SER A 203 -19.41 -27.37 -3.02
C SER A 203 -20.05 -28.09 -1.85
N THR A 204 -20.42 -27.35 -0.82
CA THR A 204 -21.13 -27.92 0.33
C THR A 204 -22.50 -28.45 -0.12
N PRO A 205 -22.86 -29.70 0.21
CA PRO A 205 -24.17 -30.23 -0.14
C PRO A 205 -25.31 -29.39 0.42
N ASP A 206 -26.34 -29.13 -0.39
CA ASP A 206 -27.48 -28.26 -0.05
C ASP A 206 -28.21 -28.70 1.23
N LYS A 207 -28.19 -29.99 1.57
CA LYS A 207 -28.79 -30.54 2.80
C LYS A 207 -28.18 -30.01 4.10
N PHE A 208 -26.99 -29.40 4.02
CA PHE A 208 -26.30 -28.80 5.15
C PHE A 208 -26.35 -27.27 5.16
N LEU A 209 -27.09 -26.68 4.22
CA LEU A 209 -27.20 -25.23 4.07
C LEU A 209 -28.61 -24.76 4.43
N THR A 210 -28.71 -23.63 5.13
CA THR A 210 -29.99 -23.01 5.45
C THR A 210 -30.68 -22.52 4.17
N ALA A 211 -32.02 -22.54 4.15
CA ALA A 211 -32.81 -22.03 3.03
C ALA A 211 -32.43 -20.56 2.68
N PRO A 212 -32.37 -20.20 1.39
CA PRO A 212 -31.96 -18.86 0.97
C PRO A 212 -32.92 -17.79 1.50
N VAL A 213 -32.39 -16.79 2.20
CA VAL A 213 -33.15 -15.59 2.57
C VAL A 213 -33.31 -14.73 1.31
N SER A 214 -34.51 -14.68 0.74
CA SER A 214 -34.81 -13.77 -0.38
C SER A 214 -34.80 -12.30 0.10
N PRO A 215 -34.09 -11.38 -0.58
CA PRO A 215 -34.29 -9.94 -0.38
C PRO A 215 -35.68 -9.51 -0.90
N PRO A 216 -36.27 -8.42 -0.38
CA PRO A 216 -37.57 -7.93 -0.85
C PRO A 216 -37.48 -7.44 -2.30
N THR A 217 -38.38 -7.97 -3.14
CA THR A 217 -38.51 -7.68 -4.57
C THR A 217 -38.88 -6.21 -4.80
N VAL A 218 -37.99 -5.45 -5.44
CA VAL A 218 -38.32 -4.16 -6.07
C VAL A 218 -38.66 -4.43 -7.52
N VAL A 219 -39.89 -4.10 -7.92
CA VAL A 219 -40.41 -4.31 -9.28
C VAL A 219 -39.91 -3.21 -10.22
N ALA A 220 -39.32 -3.59 -11.36
CA ALA A 220 -39.12 -2.72 -12.51
C ALA A 220 -39.58 -3.44 -13.80
N PRO A 221 -40.14 -2.72 -14.80
CA PRO A 221 -41.00 -3.30 -15.83
C PRO A 221 -40.24 -3.80 -17.06
N ALA A 222 -40.93 -4.69 -17.78
CA ALA A 222 -40.49 -5.50 -18.90
C ALA A 222 -40.00 -4.74 -20.13
N ALA A 223 -38.96 -5.28 -20.78
CA ALA A 223 -38.66 -5.02 -22.19
C ALA A 223 -38.23 -6.32 -22.90
N ALA A 224 -39.00 -6.62 -23.94
CA ALA A 224 -38.84 -7.48 -25.11
C ALA A 224 -37.69 -8.50 -25.19
N ALA A 225 -38.09 -9.74 -25.50
CA ALA A 225 -37.22 -10.83 -25.97
C ALA A 225 -36.68 -10.59 -27.40
N PRO A 226 -35.54 -11.20 -27.77
CA PRO A 226 -35.24 -11.50 -29.15
C PRO A 226 -35.29 -13.01 -29.45
N THR A 227 -35.76 -13.29 -30.66
CA THR A 227 -35.76 -14.57 -31.36
C THR A 227 -34.35 -15.04 -31.72
N SER A 228 -34.14 -16.35 -31.62
CA SER A 228 -32.97 -17.10 -32.07
C SER A 228 -32.87 -17.15 -33.59
N ASP A 229 -31.67 -16.97 -34.15
CA ASP A 229 -31.24 -17.69 -35.35
C ASP A 229 -29.70 -17.71 -35.50
N ALA A 230 -29.24 -18.89 -35.93
CA ALA A 230 -27.98 -19.26 -36.61
C ALA A 230 -26.62 -19.21 -35.88
N VAL A 231 -25.96 -20.37 -35.95
CA VAL A 231 -24.64 -20.75 -35.39
C VAL A 231 -23.53 -20.48 -36.42
N GLU A 232 -22.42 -19.85 -36.00
CA GLU A 232 -21.02 -20.23 -36.31
C GLU A 232 -20.04 -19.43 -35.41
N PRO A 233 -18.80 -19.91 -35.17
CA PRO A 233 -18.12 -19.77 -33.88
C PRO A 233 -17.01 -18.71 -33.88
N ALA A 234 -17.17 -17.62 -33.13
CA ALA A 234 -16.06 -16.77 -32.71
C ALA A 234 -16.50 -15.75 -31.64
N ALA A 235 -15.57 -15.43 -30.73
CA ALA A 235 -15.64 -14.45 -29.64
C ALA A 235 -16.28 -14.95 -28.33
N ALA A 236 -15.39 -15.40 -27.44
CA ALA A 236 -15.62 -15.53 -26.02
C ALA A 236 -16.25 -14.26 -25.42
N ASP A 237 -17.31 -14.46 -24.65
CA ASP A 237 -17.74 -13.71 -23.47
C ASP A 237 -17.45 -12.19 -23.47
N ASN A 238 -18.49 -11.42 -23.81
CA ASN A 238 -18.58 -9.99 -23.46
C ASN A 238 -18.81 -9.80 -21.95
N GLU A 239 -18.00 -10.43 -21.09
CA GLU A 239 -17.82 -9.96 -19.72
C GLU A 239 -16.77 -8.83 -19.74
N PRO A 240 -17.06 -7.64 -19.18
CA PRO A 240 -16.05 -6.58 -19.13
C PRO A 240 -14.81 -7.12 -18.38
N PRO A 241 -13.60 -6.98 -18.93
CA PRO A 241 -12.39 -7.55 -18.37
C PRO A 241 -12.20 -7.13 -16.91
N LEU A 242 -11.65 -8.02 -16.09
CA LEU A 242 -11.60 -7.93 -14.62
C LEU A 242 -11.13 -6.55 -14.09
N TRP A 243 -10.17 -5.90 -14.77
CA TRP A 243 -9.72 -4.56 -14.43
C TRP A 243 -10.82 -3.49 -14.53
N GLN A 244 -11.74 -3.58 -15.50
CA GLN A 244 -12.86 -2.63 -15.63
C GLN A 244 -13.82 -2.75 -14.44
N ARG A 245 -14.09 -3.98 -13.98
CA ARG A 245 -14.92 -4.21 -12.79
C ARG A 245 -14.25 -3.66 -11.53
N MET A 246 -12.93 -3.84 -11.38
CA MET A 246 -12.17 -3.27 -10.26
C MET A 246 -12.19 -1.74 -10.26
N TRP A 247 -12.06 -1.11 -11.43
CA TRP A 247 -12.12 0.35 -11.57
C TRP A 247 -13.52 0.90 -11.27
N GLN A 248 -14.58 0.20 -11.69
CA GLN A 248 -15.95 0.57 -11.35
C GLN A 248 -16.23 0.45 -9.85
N ALA A 249 -15.76 -0.63 -9.21
CA ALA A 249 -15.93 -0.85 -7.78
C ALA A 249 -15.20 0.21 -6.92
N ARG A 250 -14.07 0.74 -7.41
CA ARG A 250 -13.23 1.74 -6.72
C ARG A 250 -13.46 3.18 -7.19
N MET A 251 -14.57 3.47 -7.87
CA MET A 251 -14.80 4.78 -8.49
C MET A 251 -14.78 5.93 -7.48
N PHE A 252 -15.25 5.71 -6.25
CA PHE A 252 -15.22 6.70 -5.18
C PHE A 252 -13.78 7.03 -4.74
N ASP A 253 -12.96 6.00 -4.53
CA ASP A 253 -11.55 6.15 -4.11
C ASP A 253 -10.73 6.82 -5.23
N ILE A 254 -11.00 6.46 -6.49
CA ILE A 254 -10.44 7.11 -7.67
C ILE A 254 -10.80 8.60 -7.72
N ALA A 255 -12.06 8.96 -7.47
CA ALA A 255 -12.49 10.35 -7.47
C ALA A 255 -11.75 11.17 -6.40
N ILE A 256 -11.60 10.62 -5.18
CA ILE A 256 -10.83 11.27 -4.10
C ILE A 256 -9.37 11.46 -4.52
N MET A 257 -8.74 10.43 -5.10
CA MET A 257 -7.36 10.51 -5.58
C MET A 257 -7.19 11.60 -6.65
N LEU A 258 -8.09 11.67 -7.63
CA LEU A 258 -8.05 12.69 -8.69
C LEU A 258 -8.24 14.10 -8.14
N VAL A 259 -9.14 14.27 -7.16
CA VAL A 259 -9.31 15.56 -6.46
C VAL A 259 -8.04 15.92 -5.70
N ALA A 260 -7.41 14.99 -4.98
CA ALA A 260 -6.16 15.23 -4.26
C ALA A 260 -5.02 15.66 -5.20
N ILE A 261 -4.84 14.96 -6.32
CA ILE A 261 -3.85 15.32 -7.36
C ILE A 261 -4.20 16.67 -7.99
N GLY A 262 -5.47 16.96 -8.24
CA GLY A 262 -5.95 18.24 -8.75
C GLY A 262 -5.65 19.39 -7.78
N VAL A 263 -5.92 19.21 -6.49
CA VAL A 263 -5.58 20.17 -5.43
C VAL A 263 -4.08 20.41 -5.37
N LEU A 264 -3.26 19.35 -5.41
CA LEU A 264 -1.81 19.48 -5.42
C LEU A 264 -1.31 20.26 -6.64
N THR A 265 -1.85 19.94 -7.82
CA THR A 265 -1.53 20.66 -9.06
C THR A 265 -1.90 22.14 -8.94
N GLY A 266 -3.07 22.44 -8.37
CA GLY A 266 -3.49 23.79 -8.04
C GLY A 266 -2.54 24.50 -7.07
N ILE A 267 -2.08 23.83 -6.01
CA ILE A 267 -1.09 24.38 -5.06
C ILE A 267 0.19 24.79 -5.80
N PHE A 268 0.67 23.98 -6.73
CA PHE A 268 1.87 24.29 -7.50
C PHE A 268 1.67 25.44 -8.50
N PHE A 269 0.50 25.50 -9.16
CA PHE A 269 0.18 26.58 -10.09
C PHE A 269 0.00 27.93 -9.37
N PHE A 270 -0.67 27.92 -8.21
CA PHE A 270 -0.92 29.11 -7.39
C PHE A 270 0.09 29.30 -6.26
N GLN A 271 1.28 28.70 -6.37
CA GLN A 271 2.28 28.69 -5.30
C GLN A 271 2.68 30.11 -4.86
N ASP A 272 2.88 31.04 -5.80
CA ASP A 272 3.27 32.43 -5.54
C ASP A 272 2.24 33.21 -4.69
N PHE A 273 0.97 32.85 -4.82
CA PHE A 273 -0.10 33.44 -4.01
C PHE A 273 -0.13 32.82 -2.62
N LEU A 274 -0.09 31.48 -2.55
CA LEU A 274 -0.18 30.73 -1.30
C LEU A 274 0.97 31.05 -0.34
N VAL A 275 2.20 31.12 -0.84
CA VAL A 275 3.41 31.31 -0.01
C VAL A 275 3.50 32.71 0.63
N LYS A 276 2.75 33.70 0.14
CA LYS A 276 2.66 35.05 0.75
C LYS A 276 1.96 35.04 2.11
N TRP A 277 1.26 33.95 2.45
CA TRP A 277 0.50 33.80 3.68
C TRP A 277 1.08 32.64 4.51
N PRO A 278 2.18 32.85 5.26
CA PRO A 278 2.96 31.76 5.85
C PRO A 278 2.13 30.80 6.72
N ARG A 279 1.21 31.34 7.52
CA ARG A 279 0.32 30.53 8.39
C ARG A 279 -0.69 29.71 7.60
N ALA A 280 -1.21 30.25 6.50
CA ALA A 280 -2.15 29.53 5.64
C ALA A 280 -1.41 28.42 4.88
N TYR A 281 -0.23 28.74 4.34
CA TYR A 281 0.65 27.77 3.69
C TYR A 281 0.97 26.59 4.62
N GLU A 282 1.41 26.87 5.85
CA GLU A 282 1.76 25.82 6.81
C GLU A 282 0.57 24.90 7.12
N ARG A 283 -0.64 25.46 7.30
CA ARG A 283 -1.86 24.67 7.53
C ARG A 283 -2.23 23.82 6.32
N VAL A 284 -2.17 24.38 5.11
CA VAL A 284 -2.46 23.65 3.86
C VAL A 284 -1.47 22.50 3.68
N ARG A 285 -0.18 22.76 3.88
CA ARG A 285 0.87 21.74 3.80
C ARG A 285 0.63 20.62 4.81
N LEU A 286 0.41 20.96 6.07
CA LEU A 286 0.18 19.96 7.11
C LEU A 286 -1.09 19.17 6.88
N GLY A 287 -2.18 19.84 6.50
CA GLY A 287 -3.44 19.17 6.15
C GLY A 287 -3.26 18.19 5.00
N TYR A 288 -2.56 18.58 3.94
CA TYR A 288 -2.28 17.71 2.81
C TYR A 288 -1.42 16.51 3.22
N LEU A 289 -0.35 16.73 3.98
CA LEU A 289 0.50 15.63 4.46
C LEU A 289 -0.24 14.67 5.41
N ALA A 290 -1.15 15.19 6.25
CA ALA A 290 -2.00 14.35 7.07
C ALA A 290 -2.95 13.50 6.22
N PHE A 291 -3.59 14.09 5.21
CA PHE A 291 -4.42 13.36 4.26
C PHE A 291 -3.63 12.26 3.54
N THR A 292 -2.44 12.57 3.03
CA THR A 292 -1.56 11.59 2.38
C THR A 292 -1.11 10.48 3.32
N LEU A 293 -0.85 10.77 4.60
CA LEU A 293 -0.46 9.74 5.55
C LEU A 293 -1.65 8.83 5.91
N LEU A 294 -2.77 9.43 6.31
CA LEU A 294 -3.92 8.71 6.87
C LEU A 294 -4.73 7.99 5.79
N TRP A 295 -5.09 8.70 4.71
CA TRP A 295 -5.95 8.14 3.68
C TRP A 295 -5.14 7.36 2.65
N LEU A 296 -4.18 8.01 1.99
CA LEU A 296 -3.40 7.35 0.93
C LEU A 296 -2.50 6.22 1.48
N GLY A 297 -1.89 6.42 2.65
CA GLY A 297 -1.00 5.45 3.27
C GLY A 297 -1.71 4.34 4.06
N TRP A 298 -2.40 4.71 5.13
CA TRP A 298 -2.95 3.73 6.09
C TRP A 298 -4.30 3.15 5.70
N TYR A 299 -5.13 3.88 4.94
CA TYR A 299 -6.44 3.39 4.51
C TYR A 299 -6.39 2.66 3.15
N GLU A 300 -5.84 3.30 2.11
CA GLU A 300 -5.79 2.71 0.76
C GLU A 300 -4.56 1.84 0.51
N HIS A 301 -3.53 1.91 1.37
CA HIS A 301 -2.24 1.23 1.16
C HIS A 301 -1.57 1.55 -0.18
N ALA A 302 -1.93 2.67 -0.80
CA ALA A 302 -1.43 3.14 -2.09
C ALA A 302 -0.04 3.77 -1.92
N GLN A 303 0.96 2.92 -1.66
CA GLN A 303 2.34 3.32 -1.51
C GLN A 303 3.20 2.79 -2.65
N LEU A 304 3.96 3.69 -3.27
CA LEU A 304 4.99 3.27 -4.21
C LEU A 304 6.25 2.84 -3.48
N SER A 305 6.86 1.79 -3.99
CA SER A 305 8.11 1.18 -3.55
C SER A 305 9.09 1.08 -4.72
N VAL A 306 10.35 0.79 -4.41
CA VAL A 306 11.35 0.44 -5.43
C VAL A 306 10.94 -0.81 -6.20
N VAL A 307 10.24 -1.76 -5.55
CA VAL A 307 9.76 -2.99 -6.20
C VAL A 307 8.91 -2.67 -7.42
N ASN A 308 8.01 -1.70 -7.34
CA ASN A 308 7.18 -1.31 -8.49
C ASN A 308 8.01 -0.87 -9.70
N ILE A 309 9.14 -0.20 -9.47
CA ILE A 309 10.10 0.16 -10.53
C ILE A 309 10.77 -1.09 -11.08
N LEU A 310 11.28 -1.96 -10.20
CA LEU A 310 11.97 -3.19 -10.60
C LEU A 310 11.04 -4.11 -11.40
N THR A 311 9.80 -4.30 -10.95
CA THR A 311 8.76 -5.06 -11.65
C THR A 311 8.46 -4.46 -13.02
N PHE A 312 8.36 -3.12 -13.13
CA PHE A 312 8.18 -2.45 -14.42
C PHE A 312 9.34 -2.74 -15.38
N PHE A 313 10.58 -2.51 -14.97
CA PHE A 313 11.76 -2.76 -15.82
C PHE A 313 11.96 -4.24 -16.16
N ASN A 314 11.61 -5.16 -15.25
CA ASN A 314 11.67 -6.59 -15.52
C ASN A 314 10.57 -7.01 -16.50
N SER A 315 9.35 -6.48 -16.35
CA SER A 315 8.23 -6.73 -17.28
C SER A 315 8.50 -6.23 -18.70
N LEU A 316 9.31 -5.19 -18.86
CA LEU A 316 9.81 -4.70 -20.16
C LEU A 316 10.78 -5.68 -20.85
N ARG A 317 11.39 -6.59 -20.09
CA ARG A 317 12.34 -7.59 -20.60
C ARG A 317 11.67 -8.94 -20.89
N GLY A 318 10.58 -9.26 -20.20
CA GLY A 318 9.76 -10.45 -20.41
C GLY A 318 8.48 -10.16 -21.20
N ASP A 319 7.45 -10.99 -21.00
CA ASP A 319 6.12 -10.77 -21.59
C ASP A 319 5.40 -9.62 -20.88
N PHE A 320 5.42 -8.44 -21.48
CA PHE A 320 4.76 -7.26 -20.93
C PHE A 320 3.24 -7.42 -20.90
N ARG A 321 2.68 -7.58 -19.71
CA ARG A 321 1.23 -7.72 -19.48
C ARG A 321 0.67 -6.53 -18.70
N TRP A 322 -0.10 -5.69 -19.38
CA TRP A 322 -0.82 -4.55 -18.80
C TRP A 322 -1.75 -4.94 -17.64
N ASP A 323 -2.25 -6.18 -17.63
CA ASP A 323 -3.18 -6.69 -16.61
C ASP A 323 -2.65 -6.57 -15.17
N TYR A 324 -1.32 -6.65 -14.95
CA TYR A 324 -0.74 -6.53 -13.61
C TYR A 324 -0.74 -5.07 -13.11
N PHE A 325 -0.52 -4.10 -14.01
CA PHE A 325 -0.50 -2.68 -13.65
C PHE A 325 -1.92 -2.10 -13.50
N LEU A 326 -2.89 -2.58 -14.27
CA LEU A 326 -4.27 -2.07 -14.24
C LEU A 326 -5.10 -2.64 -13.07
N ARG A 327 -4.61 -3.68 -12.38
CA ARG A 327 -5.28 -4.29 -11.23
C ARG A 327 -5.41 -3.35 -10.03
N ASP A 328 -4.44 -2.47 -9.79
CA ASP A 328 -4.54 -1.44 -8.75
C ASP A 328 -4.74 -0.06 -9.39
N PRO A 329 -6.00 0.43 -9.48
CA PRO A 329 -6.30 1.70 -10.14
C PRO A 329 -5.61 2.89 -9.46
N LEU A 330 -5.45 2.86 -8.13
CA LEU A 330 -4.88 3.96 -7.37
C LEU A 330 -3.37 4.06 -7.61
N ILE A 331 -2.67 2.93 -7.55
CA ILE A 331 -1.23 2.87 -7.86
C ILE A 331 -0.98 3.28 -9.31
N PHE A 332 -1.82 2.86 -10.26
CA PHE A 332 -1.72 3.24 -11.66
C PHE A 332 -1.89 4.75 -11.89
N ILE A 333 -2.92 5.35 -11.28
CA ILE A 333 -3.15 6.80 -11.34
C ILE A 333 -1.98 7.55 -10.69
N LEU A 334 -1.47 7.07 -9.56
CA LEU A 334 -0.35 7.68 -8.86
C LEU A 334 0.94 7.62 -9.70
N TRP A 335 1.23 6.49 -10.35
CA TRP A 335 2.34 6.36 -11.31
C TRP A 335 2.23 7.35 -12.46
N SER A 336 1.03 7.46 -13.04
CA SER A 336 0.75 8.39 -14.14
C SER A 336 0.94 9.85 -13.69
N ALA A 337 0.46 10.19 -12.50
CA ALA A 337 0.63 11.51 -11.90
C ALA A 337 2.11 11.82 -11.60
N ILE A 338 2.90 10.84 -11.17
CA ILE A 338 4.34 11.02 -10.94
C ILE A 338 5.10 11.19 -12.23
N ALA A 339 4.78 10.40 -13.27
CA ALA A 339 5.39 10.58 -14.58
C ALA A 339 5.17 12.00 -15.10
N ALA A 340 3.93 12.50 -15.01
CA ALA A 340 3.62 13.89 -15.34
C ALA A 340 4.37 14.87 -14.42
N ALA A 341 4.34 14.65 -13.10
CA ALA A 341 4.98 15.56 -12.15
C ALA A 341 6.50 15.63 -12.32
N LEU A 342 7.17 14.52 -12.65
CA LEU A 342 8.59 14.46 -12.96
C LEU A 342 8.94 15.35 -14.16
N LEU A 343 8.10 15.38 -15.19
CA LEU A 343 8.29 16.21 -16.37
C LEU A 343 8.14 17.71 -16.07
N PHE A 344 7.11 18.09 -15.31
CA PHE A 344 6.79 19.50 -15.07
C PHE A 344 7.54 20.10 -13.87
N TRP A 345 7.54 19.42 -12.73
CA TRP A 345 8.11 19.92 -11.46
C TRP A 345 9.33 19.11 -10.99
N GLY A 346 9.52 17.88 -11.46
CA GLY A 346 10.52 16.95 -10.94
C GLY A 346 9.98 16.12 -9.77
N ARG A 347 10.87 15.44 -9.05
CA ARG A 347 10.46 14.47 -8.01
C ARG A 347 9.85 15.07 -6.75
N GLY A 348 9.93 16.39 -6.59
CA GLY A 348 9.51 17.09 -5.38
C GLY A 348 8.01 16.97 -5.11
N ALA A 349 7.19 16.95 -6.16
CA ALA A 349 5.76 16.72 -6.03
C ALA A 349 5.43 15.39 -5.32
N TYR A 350 6.15 14.31 -5.65
CA TYR A 350 5.93 13.02 -4.98
C TYR A 350 6.57 12.96 -3.60
N CYS A 351 7.90 13.06 -3.51
CA CYS A 351 8.63 12.89 -2.25
C CYS A 351 8.23 13.92 -1.18
N GLY A 352 7.80 15.11 -1.60
CA GLY A 352 7.45 16.23 -0.73
C GLY A 352 5.99 16.28 -0.30
N TRP A 353 5.06 15.77 -1.11
CA TRP A 353 3.61 15.93 -0.90
C TRP A 353 2.83 14.61 -0.95
N LEU A 354 3.04 13.76 -1.96
CA LEU A 354 2.26 12.53 -2.15
C LEU A 354 2.82 11.28 -1.47
N CYS A 355 4.06 11.28 -1.00
CA CYS A 355 4.65 10.11 -0.37
C CYS A 355 4.19 9.98 1.11
N PRO A 356 3.44 8.91 1.49
CA PRO A 356 2.97 8.74 2.87
C PRO A 356 4.13 8.61 3.87
N PHE A 357 5.19 7.90 3.49
CA PHE A 357 6.37 7.75 4.34
C PHE A 357 7.16 9.05 4.53
N GLY A 358 7.16 9.92 3.52
CA GLY A 358 7.71 11.27 3.63
C GLY A 358 6.88 12.15 4.55
N ALA A 359 5.55 12.05 4.45
CA ALA A 359 4.62 12.74 5.35
C ALA A 359 4.79 12.28 6.81
N LEU A 360 4.92 10.98 7.05
CA LEU A 360 5.20 10.40 8.37
C LEU A 360 6.47 11.00 9.00
N GLN A 361 7.56 11.09 8.24
CA GLN A 361 8.81 11.68 8.73
C GLN A 361 8.70 13.18 9.04
N GLU A 362 7.93 13.94 8.27
CA GLU A 362 7.72 15.37 8.54
C GLU A 362 6.85 15.60 9.77
N TRP A 363 5.79 14.79 9.94
CA TRP A 363 4.92 14.83 11.12
C TRP A 363 5.66 14.40 12.38
N THR A 364 6.39 13.28 12.34
CA THR A 364 7.20 12.81 13.48
C THR A 364 8.28 13.83 13.88
N ASN A 365 8.94 14.47 12.92
CA ASN A 365 9.91 15.51 13.22
C ASN A 365 9.26 16.79 13.79
N LYS A 366 8.07 17.18 13.30
CA LYS A 366 7.30 18.28 13.93
C LYS A 366 6.89 17.96 15.35
N LEU A 367 6.45 16.72 15.61
CA LEU A 367 6.16 16.25 16.95
C LEU A 367 7.43 16.25 17.83
N ALA A 368 8.57 15.85 17.29
CA ALA A 368 9.86 15.89 17.97
C ALA A 368 10.26 17.33 18.36
N ARG A 369 10.08 18.30 17.47
CA ARG A 369 10.32 19.72 17.76
C ARG A 369 9.37 20.27 18.82
N TRP A 370 8.10 19.86 18.77
CA TRP A 370 7.12 20.22 19.80
C TRP A 370 7.48 19.60 21.17
N ALA A 371 8.01 18.38 21.18
CA ALA A 371 8.58 17.71 22.35
C ALA A 371 10.00 18.21 22.74
N HIS A 372 10.49 19.30 22.13
CA HIS A 372 11.79 19.91 22.41
C HIS A 372 13.01 18.99 22.19
N ILE A 373 12.89 17.99 21.31
CA ILE A 373 14.02 17.12 20.91
C ILE A 373 15.03 17.96 20.08
N PRO A 374 16.34 17.91 20.41
CA PRO A 374 17.36 18.71 19.73
C PRO A 374 17.43 18.37 18.24
N GLN A 375 17.37 19.40 17.40
CA GLN A 375 17.47 19.25 15.95
C GLN A 375 18.93 19.39 15.51
N VAL A 376 19.46 18.33 14.89
CA VAL A 376 20.86 18.27 14.44
C VAL A 376 20.94 18.72 12.99
N ARG A 377 21.62 19.84 12.75
CA ARG A 377 21.93 20.29 11.39
C ARG A 377 23.24 19.66 10.92
N VAL A 378 23.15 18.77 9.94
CA VAL A 378 24.33 18.13 9.33
C VAL A 378 25.17 19.16 8.57
N PRO A 379 26.51 19.17 8.72
CA PRO A 379 27.39 20.00 7.89
C PRO A 379 27.21 19.70 6.40
N PHE A 380 27.26 20.73 5.55
CA PHE A 380 26.95 20.58 4.12
C PHE A 380 27.86 19.56 3.42
N TRP A 381 29.16 19.55 3.74
CA TRP A 381 30.13 18.60 3.17
C TRP A 381 29.75 17.13 3.44
N LEU A 382 29.32 16.83 4.68
CA LEU A 382 28.94 15.49 5.08
C LEU A 382 27.62 15.09 4.41
N ASN A 383 26.66 16.01 4.39
CA ASN A 383 25.40 15.80 3.69
C ASN A 383 25.61 15.46 2.20
N GLN A 384 26.45 16.23 1.50
CA GLN A 384 26.75 16.00 0.10
C GLN A 384 27.40 14.64 -0.14
N ARG A 385 28.21 14.15 0.81
CA ARG A 385 28.83 12.83 0.75
C ARG A 385 27.87 11.69 1.09
N LEU A 386 26.81 11.96 1.86
CA LEU A 386 25.80 10.98 2.23
C LEU A 386 24.68 10.83 1.18
N TRP A 387 24.42 11.84 0.34
CA TRP A 387 23.41 11.72 -0.73
C TRP A 387 23.61 10.54 -1.68
N PRO A 388 24.83 10.18 -2.12
CA PRO A 388 25.07 9.01 -2.99
C PRO A 388 24.55 7.67 -2.44
N PHE A 389 24.44 7.48 -1.13
CA PHE A 389 24.07 6.18 -0.54
C PHE A 389 22.73 5.65 -1.06
N LYS A 390 21.69 6.50 -1.16
CA LYS A 390 20.39 6.07 -1.71
C LYS A 390 20.48 5.62 -3.17
N TYR A 391 21.38 6.22 -3.96
CA TYR A 391 21.60 5.83 -5.35
C TYR A 391 22.38 4.51 -5.43
N ILE A 392 23.34 4.30 -4.53
CA ILE A 392 24.08 3.02 -4.42
C ILE A 392 23.12 1.89 -4.05
N ILE A 393 22.25 2.10 -3.04
CA ILE A 393 21.24 1.11 -2.65
C ILE A 393 20.30 0.81 -3.82
N PHE A 394 19.80 1.84 -4.51
CA PHE A 394 18.98 1.67 -5.70
C PHE A 394 19.69 0.88 -6.81
N LEU A 395 20.92 1.25 -7.17
CA LEU A 395 21.69 0.58 -8.21
C LEU A 395 22.03 -0.87 -7.83
N ALA A 396 22.27 -1.16 -6.55
CA ALA A 396 22.50 -2.52 -6.06
C ALA A 396 21.21 -3.37 -6.19
N LEU A 397 20.06 -2.86 -5.76
CA LEU A 397 18.77 -3.54 -5.91
C LEU A 397 18.39 -3.73 -7.39
N PHE A 398 18.62 -2.71 -8.21
CA PHE A 398 18.42 -2.77 -9.65
C PHE A 398 19.34 -3.82 -10.30
N GLY A 399 20.61 -3.87 -9.90
CA GLY A 399 21.56 -4.90 -10.34
C GLY A 399 21.12 -6.31 -9.96
N LEU A 400 20.69 -6.52 -8.71
CA LEU A 400 20.16 -7.80 -8.22
C LEU A 400 18.91 -8.24 -8.98
N SER A 401 18.07 -7.29 -9.39
CA SER A 401 16.84 -7.58 -10.14
C SER A 401 17.08 -8.26 -11.50
N PHE A 402 18.28 -8.11 -12.08
CA PHE A 402 18.65 -8.83 -13.31
C PHE A 402 19.03 -10.30 -13.06
N GLY A 403 19.49 -10.63 -11.85
CA GLY A 403 19.87 -12.00 -11.48
C GLY A 403 18.69 -12.80 -10.95
N SER A 404 17.92 -12.23 -10.03
CA SER A 404 16.72 -12.85 -9.45
C SER A 404 15.75 -11.78 -8.97
N LEU A 405 14.52 -11.80 -9.51
CA LEU A 405 13.46 -10.89 -9.06
C LEU A 405 13.08 -11.16 -7.61
N GLY A 406 12.98 -12.43 -7.19
CA GLY A 406 12.65 -12.80 -5.82
C GLY A 406 13.69 -12.32 -4.81
N LEU A 407 14.98 -12.43 -5.14
CA LEU A 407 16.05 -11.91 -4.27
C LEU A 407 16.02 -10.38 -4.19
N ALA A 408 15.71 -9.70 -5.30
CA ALA A 408 15.57 -8.24 -5.30
C ALA A 408 14.36 -7.78 -4.49
N GLU A 409 13.25 -8.53 -4.49
CA GLU A 409 12.08 -8.27 -3.65
C GLU A 409 12.35 -8.48 -2.15
N GLU A 410 13.08 -9.54 -1.80
CA GLU A 410 13.52 -9.78 -0.41
C GLU A 410 14.47 -8.68 0.06
N MET A 411 15.45 -8.31 -0.74
CA MET A 411 16.40 -7.23 -0.41
C MET A 411 15.75 -5.84 -0.45
N ALA A 412 14.63 -5.68 -1.15
CA ALA A 412 13.84 -4.45 -1.14
C ALA A 412 13.11 -4.22 0.20
N GLU A 413 13.12 -5.18 1.14
CA GLU A 413 12.68 -4.96 2.52
C GLU A 413 13.51 -3.92 3.28
N VAL A 414 14.65 -3.48 2.71
CA VAL A 414 15.35 -2.26 3.14
C VAL A 414 14.44 -1.02 3.13
N GLU A 415 13.35 -1.05 2.36
CA GLU A 415 12.25 -0.10 2.46
C GLU A 415 11.31 -0.45 3.61
N PRO A 416 11.30 0.31 4.73
CA PRO A 416 10.41 0.04 5.86
C PRO A 416 8.95 0.38 5.55
N PHE A 417 8.60 0.55 4.27
CA PHE A 417 7.29 0.95 3.76
C PHE A 417 6.22 -0.08 4.09
N LYS A 418 6.50 -1.35 3.81
CA LYS A 418 5.60 -2.45 4.13
C LYS A 418 5.31 -2.53 5.63
N THR A 419 6.34 -2.37 6.46
CA THR A 419 6.19 -2.45 7.92
C THR A 419 5.51 -1.20 8.50
N ALA A 420 5.91 0.00 8.09
CA ALA A 420 5.47 1.25 8.71
C ALA A 420 4.11 1.77 8.20
N ILE A 421 3.78 1.50 6.92
CA ILE A 421 2.56 2.01 6.29
C ILE A 421 1.56 0.87 6.04
N ILE A 422 1.96 -0.17 5.30
CA ILE A 422 1.01 -1.24 4.90
C ILE A 422 0.56 -2.06 6.12
N LEU A 423 1.50 -2.48 6.96
CA LEU A 423 1.24 -3.37 8.09
C LEU A 423 1.04 -2.65 9.43
N HIS A 424 1.08 -1.32 9.48
CA HIS A 424 0.88 -0.55 10.72
C HIS A 424 1.75 -1.01 11.92
N PHE A 425 3.00 -1.42 11.66
CA PHE A 425 3.90 -2.04 12.65
C PHE A 425 3.42 -3.38 13.24
N ALA A 426 2.38 -4.00 12.68
CA ALA A 426 1.93 -5.36 13.00
C ALA A 426 2.73 -6.41 12.21
N ARG A 427 4.05 -6.45 12.45
CA ARG A 427 4.97 -7.45 11.88
C ARG A 427 5.85 -8.03 12.99
N GLU A 428 6.63 -9.07 12.69
CA GLU A 428 7.59 -9.65 13.63
C GLU A 428 8.52 -8.57 14.22
N TRP A 429 8.87 -8.74 15.49
CA TRP A 429 9.52 -7.69 16.30
C TRP A 429 10.81 -7.14 15.68
N TRP A 430 11.56 -7.96 14.94
CA TRP A 430 12.81 -7.56 14.31
C TRP A 430 12.59 -6.64 13.10
N PHE A 431 11.52 -6.84 12.33
CA PHE A 431 11.12 -5.92 11.26
C PHE A 431 10.65 -4.58 11.80
N VAL A 432 9.90 -4.62 12.91
CA VAL A 432 9.45 -3.41 13.60
C VAL A 432 10.65 -2.64 14.14
N LEU A 433 11.60 -3.33 14.77
CA LEU A 433 12.85 -2.75 15.27
C LEU A 433 13.65 -2.11 14.13
N PHE A 434 13.77 -2.77 12.98
CA PHE A 434 14.42 -2.21 11.79
C PHE A 434 13.71 -0.94 11.29
N ALA A 435 12.38 -0.99 11.12
CA ALA A 435 11.60 0.15 10.65
C ALA A 435 11.70 1.36 11.60
N VAL A 436 11.64 1.11 12.91
CA VAL A 436 11.85 2.14 13.94
C VAL A 436 13.29 2.64 13.90
N GLY A 437 14.28 1.78 13.71
CA GLY A 437 15.69 2.16 13.54
C GLY A 437 15.92 3.07 12.32
N CYS A 438 15.16 2.88 11.24
CA CYS A 438 15.18 3.76 10.08
C CYS A 438 14.49 5.12 10.32
N LEU A 439 13.43 5.15 11.14
CA LEU A 439 12.65 6.35 11.44
C LEU A 439 13.22 7.19 12.58
N ALA A 440 13.83 6.57 13.59
CA ALA A 440 14.32 7.22 14.81
C ALA A 440 15.35 8.34 14.55
N PRO A 441 16.33 8.19 13.62
CA PRO A 441 17.21 9.30 13.25
C PRO A 441 16.43 10.51 12.68
N GLY A 442 15.24 10.27 12.11
CA GLY A 442 14.31 11.28 11.63
C GLY A 442 13.82 12.27 12.70
N LEU A 443 13.86 11.87 13.98
CA LEU A 443 13.50 12.73 15.12
C LEU A 443 14.52 13.86 15.32
N PHE A 444 15.80 13.60 15.04
CA PHE A 444 16.90 14.56 15.19
C PHE A 444 17.24 15.27 13.87
N ILE A 445 17.14 14.54 12.75
CA ILE A 445 17.45 15.04 11.40
C ILE A 445 16.21 14.89 10.54
N GLU A 446 15.59 16.02 10.19
CA GLU A 446 14.35 16.00 9.41
C GLU A 446 14.49 15.19 8.11
N ARG A 447 13.57 14.24 7.91
CA ARG A 447 13.49 13.34 6.74
C ARG A 447 14.79 12.54 6.46
N PHE A 448 15.47 12.08 7.52
CA PHE A 448 16.72 11.30 7.43
C PHE A 448 16.67 10.14 6.42
N TYR A 449 15.67 9.26 6.51
CA TYR A 449 15.59 8.08 5.65
C TYR A 449 15.39 8.46 4.17
N CYS A 450 14.46 9.39 3.90
CA CYS A 450 14.22 9.89 2.54
C CYS A 450 15.43 10.59 1.92
N ARG A 451 16.34 11.11 2.76
CA ARG A 451 17.51 11.86 2.33
C ARG A 451 18.70 10.97 1.98
N TYR A 452 18.90 9.87 2.71
CA TYR A 452 20.13 9.07 2.61
C TYR A 452 19.94 7.60 2.24
N LEU A 453 18.77 7.01 2.52
CA LEU A 453 18.58 5.55 2.42
C LEU A 453 17.51 5.13 1.40
N CYS A 454 16.52 5.99 1.14
CA CYS A 454 15.34 5.65 0.31
C CYS A 454 15.70 5.36 -1.17
N PRO A 455 15.64 4.09 -1.63
CA PRO A 455 16.03 3.73 -2.99
C PRO A 455 15.01 4.22 -4.03
N LEU A 456 13.71 4.20 -3.72
CA LEU A 456 12.69 4.86 -4.54
C LEU A 456 13.00 6.35 -4.78
N GLY A 457 13.43 7.06 -3.73
CA GLY A 457 13.82 8.46 -3.82
C GLY A 457 15.06 8.68 -4.69
N GLY A 458 15.99 7.71 -4.69
CA GLY A 458 17.15 7.67 -5.58
C GLY A 458 16.75 7.49 -7.05
N ALA A 459 15.86 6.53 -7.32
CA ALA A 459 15.35 6.25 -8.67
C ALA A 459 14.64 7.48 -9.28
N LEU A 460 13.74 8.10 -8.52
CA LEU A 460 13.01 9.30 -8.95
C LEU A 460 13.92 10.54 -9.09
N ALA A 461 15.10 10.55 -8.47
CA ALA A 461 16.05 11.65 -8.55
C ALA A 461 16.91 11.66 -9.81
N ILE A 462 17.06 10.52 -10.50
CA ILE A 462 17.81 10.42 -11.76
C ILE A 462 17.19 11.29 -12.85
N PRO A 463 15.89 11.17 -13.20
CA PRO A 463 15.26 12.01 -14.22
C PRO A 463 14.95 13.43 -13.75
N ALA A 464 15.13 13.76 -12.46
CA ALA A 464 14.69 15.04 -11.90
C ALA A 464 15.38 16.28 -12.51
N ARG A 465 16.54 16.13 -13.17
CA ARG A 465 17.19 17.24 -13.90
C ARG A 465 16.51 17.59 -15.22
N VAL A 466 15.71 16.67 -15.80
CA VAL A 466 15.05 16.83 -17.10
C VAL A 466 13.74 17.63 -16.99
N ARG A 467 13.44 18.19 -15.80
CA ARG A 467 12.23 18.99 -15.59
C ARG A 467 12.18 20.19 -16.55
N MET A 468 11.00 20.42 -17.12
CA MET A 468 10.76 21.47 -18.10
C MET A 468 10.74 22.88 -17.47
N PHE A 469 10.32 23.01 -16.21
CA PHE A 469 10.13 24.31 -15.56
C PHE A 469 10.86 24.43 -14.21
N ASP A 470 11.59 25.54 -14.01
CA ASP A 470 12.13 25.93 -12.71
C ASP A 470 11.36 27.11 -12.13
N TRP A 471 10.31 26.82 -11.36
CA TRP A 471 9.40 27.83 -10.83
C TRP A 471 9.87 28.50 -9.53
N LEU A 472 11.00 28.05 -8.96
CA LEU A 472 11.49 28.53 -7.66
C LEU A 472 12.26 29.85 -7.83
N LYS A 473 11.65 30.96 -7.41
CA LYS A 473 12.26 32.29 -7.51
C LYS A 473 13.38 32.48 -6.48
N ARG A 474 14.42 33.19 -6.90
CA ARG A 474 15.54 33.63 -6.05
C ARG A 474 15.99 35.04 -6.44
N TYR A 475 16.47 35.79 -5.45
CA TYR A 475 17.15 37.06 -5.68
C TYR A 475 18.63 36.82 -5.98
N LYS A 476 19.31 37.83 -6.54
CA LYS A 476 20.73 37.77 -6.87
C LYS A 476 21.61 37.64 -5.62
N GLU A 477 21.15 38.19 -4.50
CA GLU A 477 21.82 38.18 -3.21
C GLU A 477 21.65 36.85 -2.46
N CYS A 478 20.84 35.92 -2.98
CA CYS A 478 20.62 34.61 -2.37
C CYS A 478 21.80 33.67 -2.65
N GLY A 479 22.54 33.28 -1.62
CA GLY A 479 23.79 32.50 -1.72
C GLY A 479 25.04 33.34 -1.50
N SER A 480 24.99 34.64 -1.78
CA SER A 480 26.05 35.59 -1.42
C SER A 480 25.49 37.02 -1.32
N PRO A 481 25.47 37.66 -0.14
CA PRO A 481 25.89 37.16 1.18
C PRO A 481 24.79 36.40 1.95
N CYS A 482 23.55 36.32 1.43
CA CYS A 482 22.42 35.78 2.20
C CYS A 482 22.35 34.25 2.19
N GLN A 483 22.43 33.61 3.37
CA GLN A 483 22.35 32.15 3.55
C GLN A 483 21.02 31.65 4.15
N ARG A 484 20.02 32.53 4.33
CA ARG A 484 18.79 32.19 5.07
C ARG A 484 18.03 30.99 4.49
N CYS A 485 17.74 31.00 3.18
CA CYS A 485 17.02 29.89 2.55
C CYS A 485 17.79 28.57 2.60
N ALA A 486 19.14 28.61 2.57
CA ALA A 486 19.96 27.40 2.66
C ALA A 486 19.90 26.79 4.07
N ASN A 487 19.94 27.64 5.11
CA ASN A 487 19.85 27.23 6.50
C ASN A 487 18.46 26.69 6.90
N ASP A 488 17.40 27.21 6.30
CA ASP A 488 16.01 26.81 6.55
C ASP A 488 15.51 25.68 5.64
N CYS A 489 16.33 25.20 4.69
CA CYS A 489 15.96 24.08 3.84
C CYS A 489 16.01 22.76 4.64
N PRO A 490 14.89 22.05 4.83
CA PRO A 490 14.84 20.88 5.70
C PRO A 490 15.74 19.73 5.21
N VAL A 491 15.89 19.60 3.88
CA VAL A 491 16.72 18.58 3.22
C VAL A 491 18.09 19.10 2.78
N GLN A 492 18.41 20.37 3.08
CA GLN A 492 19.64 21.05 2.66
C GLN A 492 19.95 20.91 1.15
N ALA A 493 18.93 20.99 0.30
CA ALA A 493 19.07 20.89 -1.16
C ALA A 493 19.68 22.14 -1.81
N ILE A 494 19.94 23.19 -1.03
CA ILE A 494 20.46 24.47 -1.51
C ILE A 494 21.95 24.52 -1.21
N HIS A 495 22.76 24.68 -2.25
CA HIS A 495 24.20 24.88 -2.13
C HIS A 495 24.50 26.19 -1.39
N PRO A 496 25.61 26.30 -0.62
CA PRO A 496 26.03 27.56 -0.01
C PRO A 496 26.14 28.73 -1.01
N GLU A 497 26.48 28.44 -2.27
CA GLU A 497 26.53 29.46 -3.35
C GLU A 497 25.14 29.91 -3.84
N GLY A 498 24.06 29.28 -3.36
CA GLY A 498 22.68 29.64 -3.68
C GLY A 498 22.02 28.83 -4.79
N MET A 499 22.70 27.87 -5.40
CA MET A 499 22.07 26.99 -6.39
C MET A 499 21.18 25.95 -5.71
N ILE A 500 20.02 25.65 -6.28
CA ILE A 500 19.12 24.59 -5.80
C ILE A 500 19.43 23.31 -6.56
N ASN A 501 19.75 22.23 -5.85
CA ASN A 501 19.93 20.92 -6.45
C ASN A 501 18.56 20.25 -6.68
N PRO A 502 18.11 20.08 -7.95
CA PRO A 502 16.80 19.49 -8.25
C PRO A 502 16.71 18.01 -7.85
N ASN A 503 17.84 17.31 -7.81
CA ASN A 503 17.88 15.89 -7.42
C ASN A 503 17.64 15.71 -5.92
N GLU A 504 17.79 16.78 -5.12
CA GLU A 504 17.63 16.75 -3.66
C GLU A 504 16.41 17.53 -3.18
N CYS A 505 15.96 18.53 -3.95
CA CYS A 505 14.81 19.37 -3.62
C CYS A 505 13.51 18.55 -3.56
N ILE A 506 12.82 18.63 -2.42
CA ILE A 506 11.49 18.04 -2.23
C ILE A 506 10.34 19.01 -2.52
N GLN A 507 10.64 20.19 -3.09
CA GLN A 507 9.66 21.24 -3.40
C GLN A 507 8.69 21.54 -2.25
N CYS A 508 9.24 21.64 -1.04
CA CYS A 508 8.47 21.97 0.15
C CYS A 508 8.08 23.46 0.25
N LEU A 509 8.35 24.26 -0.78
CA LEU A 509 8.08 25.70 -0.91
C LEU A 509 8.52 26.61 0.27
N ASN A 510 9.22 26.09 1.29
CA ASN A 510 9.65 26.86 2.45
C ASN A 510 10.56 28.04 2.05
N CYS A 511 11.42 27.83 1.06
CA CYS A 511 12.27 28.89 0.51
C CYS A 511 11.46 29.98 -0.21
N GLN A 512 10.31 29.66 -0.81
CA GLN A 512 9.43 30.63 -1.47
C GLN A 512 8.61 31.43 -0.44
N VAL A 513 8.19 30.78 0.66
CA VAL A 513 7.60 31.50 1.81
C VAL A 513 8.59 32.51 2.34
N LEU A 514 9.85 32.09 2.55
CA LEU A 514 10.89 32.98 3.04
C LEU A 514 11.21 34.10 2.04
N TYR A 515 11.21 33.81 0.73
CA TYR A 515 11.45 34.78 -0.34
C TYR A 515 10.47 35.96 -0.31
N HIS A 516 9.19 35.71 0.02
CA HIS A 516 8.14 36.73 0.10
C HIS A 516 7.97 37.37 1.48
N ASP A 517 8.66 36.86 2.52
CA ASP A 517 8.52 37.32 3.90
C ASP A 517 9.19 38.68 4.11
N ASP A 518 8.40 39.69 4.48
CA ASP A 518 8.86 41.07 4.69
C ASP A 518 9.60 41.30 6.01
N GLN A 519 9.63 40.33 6.92
CA GLN A 519 10.35 40.35 8.20
C GLN A 519 11.61 39.47 8.17
N ARG A 520 11.66 38.44 7.31
CA ARG A 520 12.73 37.44 7.27
C ARG A 520 13.57 37.46 5.99
N CYS A 521 13.13 38.03 4.88
CA CYS A 521 14.00 38.18 3.71
C CYS A 521 14.73 39.53 3.74
N PRO A 522 16.08 39.59 3.77
CA PRO A 522 16.82 40.86 3.79
C PRO A 522 16.44 41.82 2.65
N VAL A 523 16.21 41.29 1.45
CA VAL A 523 15.78 42.07 0.27
C VAL A 523 14.39 42.67 0.49
N MET A 524 13.46 41.89 1.06
CA MET A 524 12.10 42.38 1.33
C MET A 524 12.05 43.34 2.52
N ILE A 525 12.86 43.12 3.55
CA ILE A 525 13.05 44.05 4.67
C ILE A 525 13.54 45.40 4.15
N GLN A 526 14.55 45.41 3.27
CA GLN A 526 15.04 46.65 2.66
C GLN A 526 13.96 47.36 1.83
N LYS A 527 13.17 46.60 1.04
CA LYS A 527 12.03 47.15 0.29
C LYS A 527 10.95 47.74 1.22
N ARG A 528 10.64 47.04 2.32
CA ARG A 528 9.68 47.50 3.33
C ARG A 528 10.14 48.79 3.99
N ILE A 529 11.38 48.83 4.48
CA ILE A 529 11.97 50.02 5.11
C ILE A 529 11.99 51.21 4.14
N LYS A 530 12.36 50.99 2.87
CA LYS A 530 12.32 52.06 1.85
C LYS A 530 10.90 52.58 1.63
N ARG A 531 9.91 51.69 1.57
CA ARG A 531 8.50 52.06 1.44
C ARG A 531 7.98 52.83 2.66
N GLU A 532 8.32 52.37 3.87
CA GLU A 532 7.95 53.03 5.13
C GLU A 532 8.58 54.42 5.23
N LYS A 533 9.86 54.57 4.89
CA LYS A 533 10.54 55.87 4.81
C LYS A 533 9.90 56.80 3.79
N PHE A 534 9.57 56.30 2.60
CA PHE A 534 8.90 57.09 1.57
C PHE A 534 7.51 57.55 2.03
N LEU A 535 6.71 56.68 2.64
CA LEU A 535 5.39 57.03 3.19
C LEU A 535 5.49 58.04 4.34
N ALA A 536 6.53 57.97 5.18
CA ALA A 536 6.74 58.92 6.27
C ALA A 536 7.14 60.33 5.79
N LEU A 537 7.68 60.45 4.56
CA LEU A 537 8.04 61.72 3.93
C LEU A 537 6.90 62.34 3.10
N GLN A 538 5.77 61.63 2.93
CA GLN A 538 4.62 62.14 2.18
C GLN A 538 3.68 62.98 3.08
N SER A 539 3.24 64.13 2.57
CA SER A 539 2.25 64.97 3.26
C SER A 539 0.90 64.24 3.42
N PRO A 540 0.15 64.48 4.52
CA PRO A 540 -1.10 63.77 4.83
C PRO A 540 -2.16 63.80 3.73
N SER A 541 -2.15 64.83 2.87
CA SER A 541 -3.06 64.99 1.73
C SER A 541 -2.79 64.06 0.54
N MET A 542 -1.65 63.36 0.54
CA MET A 542 -1.20 62.49 -0.55
C MET A 542 -1.19 61.00 -0.16
N LEU A 543 -1.60 60.67 1.07
CA LEU A 543 -1.70 59.29 1.54
C LEU A 543 -2.95 58.62 0.96
N PRO A 544 -2.82 57.46 0.28
CA PRO A 544 -3.97 56.64 -0.06
C PRO A 544 -4.69 56.22 1.22
N GLU A 545 -6.01 56.36 1.25
CA GLU A 545 -6.84 56.00 2.40
C GLU A 545 -6.53 54.55 2.83
N PRO A 546 -6.12 54.30 4.08
CA PRO A 546 -5.63 52.99 4.48
C PRO A 546 -6.80 51.99 4.45
N LYS A 547 -6.73 50.98 3.57
CA LYS A 547 -7.57 49.78 3.67
C LYS A 547 -7.31 49.14 5.04
N ARG A 548 -8.21 49.37 6.00
CA ARG A 548 -8.19 48.78 7.34
C ARG A 548 -8.08 47.26 7.20
N LYS A 549 -6.92 46.69 7.52
CA LYS A 549 -6.82 45.27 7.84
C LYS A 549 -7.50 45.04 9.19
N PRO A 550 -8.30 43.98 9.37
CA PRO A 550 -8.91 43.68 10.67
C PRO A 550 -7.80 43.50 11.71
N ARG A 551 -7.89 44.30 12.77
CA ARG A 551 -6.93 44.34 13.88
C ARG A 551 -7.15 43.07 14.70
N VAL A 552 -6.19 42.14 14.69
CA VAL A 552 -6.19 41.01 15.63
C VAL A 552 -5.79 41.58 16.98
N LEU A 553 -6.77 41.71 17.87
CA LEU A 553 -6.58 42.05 19.28
C LEU A 553 -5.90 40.86 19.97
N VAL A 554 -4.63 41.04 20.34
CA VAL A 554 -3.96 40.13 21.28
C VAL A 554 -4.26 40.67 22.67
N THR A 555 -5.15 40.00 23.39
CA THR A 555 -5.37 40.25 24.82
C THR A 555 -4.31 39.50 25.61
N VAL A 556 -3.62 40.19 26.52
CA VAL A 556 -2.81 39.56 27.58
C VAL A 556 -3.66 39.64 28.84
N ASN A 557 -4.04 38.49 29.42
CA ASN A 557 -4.91 38.40 30.60
C ASN A 557 -6.27 39.14 30.47
N GLY A 558 -6.88 39.11 29.29
CA GLY A 558 -8.28 39.55 29.12
C GLY A 558 -8.56 41.05 29.26
N ARG A 559 -7.55 41.93 29.21
CA ARG A 559 -7.77 43.40 29.16
C ARG A 559 -6.99 44.05 28.02
N GLU A 560 -7.63 45.01 27.34
CA GLU A 560 -6.99 45.85 26.32
C GLU A 560 -6.02 46.84 26.97
N PRO A 561 -4.83 47.09 26.39
CA PRO A 561 -3.94 48.14 26.88
C PRO A 561 -4.54 49.52 26.57
N SER A 562 -4.84 50.28 27.61
CA SER A 562 -5.34 51.66 27.53
C SER A 562 -4.31 52.55 26.83
N VAL A 563 -4.72 53.17 25.73
CA VAL A 563 -3.92 54.17 25.00
C VAL A 563 -3.94 55.48 25.79
N GLU A 564 -2.88 55.75 26.54
CA GLU A 564 -2.68 57.06 27.17
C GLU A 564 -2.18 58.05 26.10
N ARG A 565 -3.03 59.04 25.81
CA ARG A 565 -2.83 60.06 24.77
C ARG A 565 -2.00 61.21 25.36
N LYS A 566 -0.72 61.32 25.00
CA LYS A 566 0.11 62.48 25.37
C LYS A 566 -0.22 63.67 24.45
N PRO A 567 -0.54 64.88 24.95
CA PRO A 567 -0.90 66.01 24.11
C PRO A 567 0.33 66.67 23.47
N ALA A 568 0.11 67.26 22.30
CA ALA A 568 1.11 67.92 21.46
C ALA A 568 1.66 69.20 22.13
N ALA A 569 2.99 69.36 22.14
CA ALA A 569 3.64 70.62 22.46
C ALA A 569 3.84 71.43 21.17
N SER A 570 3.20 72.60 21.12
CA SER A 570 3.38 73.63 20.10
C SER A 570 4.77 74.25 20.20
N GLN A 571 5.53 74.27 19.12
CA GLN A 571 6.68 75.16 18.96
C GLN A 571 6.18 76.49 18.39
N ALA A 572 6.22 77.54 19.21
CA ALA A 572 6.14 78.92 18.78
C ALA A 572 7.52 79.58 18.99
N VAL A 573 7.92 80.31 17.96
CA VAL A 573 9.17 81.06 17.81
C VAL A 573 9.18 82.30 18.69
N SER A 574 10.29 82.59 19.36
CA SER A 574 10.75 83.96 19.64
C SER A 574 12.25 84.02 19.90
N THR A 575 12.87 84.97 19.20
CA THR A 575 14.24 85.50 19.21
C THR A 575 14.64 86.20 20.52
N GLU A 576 15.91 86.67 20.58
CA GLU A 576 16.61 87.42 21.66
C GLU A 576 17.35 86.51 22.67
N GLY A 577 18.62 86.70 23.07
CA GLY A 577 19.63 87.72 22.89
C GLY A 577 20.72 87.51 23.97
N GLU A 578 21.96 87.92 23.69
CA GLU A 578 23.04 88.27 24.64
C GLU A 578 23.75 87.24 25.56
N ASN A 579 25.09 87.24 25.41
CA ASN A 579 26.17 87.19 26.41
C ASN A 579 26.22 86.08 27.47
N GLN A 580 27.17 85.15 27.31
CA GLN A 580 28.48 85.14 28.01
C GLN A 580 29.38 84.03 27.48
#